data_AF-A0A7R9HGD5-F1
#
_entry.id   AF-A0A7R9HGD5-F1
#
_cell.length_a   1.000
_cell.length_b   1.000
_cell.length_c   1.000
_cell.angle_alpha   90.00
_cell.angle_beta   90.00
_cell.angle_gamma   90.00
#
_symmetry.space_group_name_H-M   'P 1'
#
loop_
_entity.id
_entity.type
_entity.pdbx_description
1 polymer ?
#
loop_
_entity_poly.entity_id
_entity_poly.type
_entity_poly.pdbx_seq_one_letter_code
_entity_poly.pdbx_strand_id
1 'polypeptide(L)'
;MEGQLSLEMETNQNRPCTAWNLSVLYHETDTSDETGDLAHTFCPRDIVKSYSLPWRLGTVLLRLRAMTRTLPEYVLRWRSQSVFANTRVSGPTTTPKQSAACHSARATYKFLSALSLLVLVVNC
;
A
#
# COMPACT_ATOMS: atom_id res chain seq x y z
N MET A 1 12.47 -3.15 -1.24
CA MET A 1 11.64 -1.93 -1.17
C MET A 1 11.23 -1.80 0.28
N GLU A 2 11.71 -0.77 0.98
CA GLU A 2 11.43 -0.60 2.42
C GLU A 2 10.29 0.40 2.56
N GLY A 3 9.27 0.05 3.34
CA GLY A 3 8.10 0.88 3.50
C GLY A 3 7.47 0.71 4.86
N GLN A 4 6.94 1.80 5.41
CA GLN A 4 6.27 1.80 6.70
C GLN A 4 4.76 1.75 6.50
N LEU A 5 4.09 0.80 7.15
CA LEU A 5 2.62 0.75 7.19
C LEU A 5 2.14 1.28 8.54
N SER A 6 1.25 2.27 8.48
CA SER A 6 0.56 2.78 9.66
C SER A 6 -0.91 2.40 9.60
N LEU A 7 -1.43 1.92 10.72
CA LEU A 7 -2.82 1.58 10.94
C LEU A 7 -3.40 2.55 11.97
N GLU A 8 -4.65 2.93 11.77
CA GLU A 8 -5.43 3.71 12.72
C GLU A 8 -6.80 3.06 12.85
N MET A 9 -7.20 2.79 14.07
CA MET A 9 -8.53 2.32 14.41
C MET A 9 -9.26 3.38 15.21
N GLU A 10 -10.52 3.58 14.87
CA GLU A 10 -11.44 4.46 15.56
C GLU A 10 -12.74 3.71 15.86
N THR A 11 -13.34 3.95 17.03
CA THR A 11 -14.63 3.39 17.42
C THR A 11 -15.37 4.34 18.35
N ASN A 12 -16.69 4.43 18.18
CA ASN A 12 -17.57 5.18 19.09
C ASN A 12 -18.17 4.27 20.18
N GLN A 13 -17.80 2.98 20.22
CA GLN A 13 -18.39 2.02 21.14
C GLN A 13 -17.67 2.00 22.49
N ASN A 14 -18.29 2.58 23.52
CA ASN A 14 -17.76 2.52 24.89
C ASN A 14 -18.10 1.18 25.59
N ARG A 15 -17.49 0.09 25.13
CA ARG A 15 -17.70 -1.28 25.63
C ARG A 15 -16.42 -1.84 26.28
N PRO A 16 -16.51 -2.86 27.15
CA PRO A 16 -15.30 -3.50 27.68
C PRO A 16 -14.50 -4.20 26.57
N CYS A 17 -13.18 -4.38 26.73
CA CYS A 17 -12.34 -5.11 25.78
C CYS A 17 -12.76 -6.58 25.57
N THR A 18 -13.58 -7.13 26.48
CA THR A 18 -14.19 -8.46 26.34
C THR A 18 -15.41 -8.48 25.41
N ALA A 19 -15.84 -7.33 24.89
CA ALA A 19 -16.94 -7.26 23.92
C ALA A 19 -16.48 -7.66 22.52
N TRP A 20 -15.37 -7.08 22.08
CA TRP A 20 -14.68 -7.46 20.85
C TRP A 20 -13.25 -6.91 20.87
N ASN A 21 -12.36 -7.47 20.04
CA ASN A 21 -11.02 -6.93 19.81
C ASN A 21 -10.59 -7.12 18.36
N LEU A 22 -9.61 -6.33 17.93
CA LEU A 22 -8.99 -6.42 16.61
C LEU A 22 -7.48 -6.57 16.77
N SER A 23 -6.97 -7.75 16.47
CA SER A 23 -5.54 -8.05 16.51
C SER A 23 -4.90 -7.82 15.15
N VAL A 24 -3.73 -7.19 15.15
CA VAL A 24 -2.86 -7.00 13.99
C VAL A 24 -1.73 -8.01 14.09
N LEU A 25 -1.65 -8.89 13.10
CA LEU A 25 -0.56 -9.84 12.95
C LEU A 25 0.25 -9.45 11.71
N TYR A 26 1.56 -9.68 11.73
CA TYR A 26 2.41 -9.46 10.58
C TYR A 26 3.38 -10.62 10.38
N HIS A 27 3.81 -10.83 9.14
CA HIS A 27 4.98 -11.65 8.88
C HIS A 27 6.03 -10.85 8.12
N GLU A 28 7.28 -11.17 8.40
CA GLU A 28 8.40 -10.72 7.61
C GLU A 28 8.49 -11.58 6.34
N THR A 29 8.96 -10.99 5.25
CA THR A 29 9.00 -11.66 3.94
C THR A 29 9.96 -12.87 3.92
N ASP A 30 10.86 -12.95 4.90
CA ASP A 30 11.94 -13.94 4.97
C ASP A 30 11.66 -15.08 5.96
N THR A 31 10.50 -15.11 6.62
CA THR A 31 10.14 -16.15 7.60
C THR A 31 9.04 -17.07 7.07
N SER A 32 9.22 -18.39 7.22
CA SER A 32 8.24 -19.40 6.81
C SER A 32 7.06 -19.55 7.79
N ASP A 33 6.86 -18.57 8.67
CA ASP A 33 5.93 -18.67 9.78
C ASP A 33 4.54 -18.22 9.33
N GLU A 34 3.64 -19.18 9.11
CA GLU A 34 2.33 -18.91 8.50
C GLU A 34 1.37 -18.13 9.41
N THR A 35 1.65 -18.09 10.73
CA THR A 35 0.74 -17.48 11.71
C THR A 35 1.01 -15.99 11.92
N GLY A 36 2.21 -15.50 11.60
CA GLY A 36 2.65 -14.11 11.84
C GLY A 36 2.74 -13.73 13.33
N ASP A 37 3.57 -12.74 13.65
CA ASP A 37 3.74 -12.20 15.00
C ASP A 37 2.62 -11.22 15.35
N LEU A 38 2.16 -11.26 16.61
CA LEU A 38 1.17 -10.31 17.12
C LEU A 38 1.82 -8.94 17.36
N ALA A 39 1.51 -7.97 16.49
CA ALA A 39 1.96 -6.60 16.63
C ALA A 39 1.19 -5.83 17.69
N HIS A 40 -0.14 -5.86 17.61
CA HIS A 40 -1.01 -5.08 18.48
C HIS A 40 -2.42 -5.66 18.57
N THR A 41 -3.14 -5.35 19.65
CA THR A 41 -4.58 -5.67 19.77
C THR A 41 -5.32 -4.43 20.25
N PHE A 42 -6.23 -3.95 19.41
CA PHE A 42 -7.12 -2.84 19.71
C PHE A 42 -8.41 -3.35 20.37
N CYS A 43 -8.97 -2.56 21.27
CA CYS A 43 -10.24 -2.86 21.92
C CYS A 43 -11.20 -1.65 21.87
N PRO A 44 -12.48 -1.81 22.25
CA PRO A 44 -13.48 -0.73 22.10
C PRO A 44 -13.19 0.49 23.00
N ARG A 45 -12.39 0.32 24.06
CA ARG A 45 -11.93 1.43 24.91
C ARG A 45 -10.88 2.30 24.22
N ASP A 46 -10.22 1.78 23.19
CA ASP A 46 -9.28 2.51 22.37
C ASP A 46 -10.05 3.34 21.33
N ILE A 47 -10.76 4.39 21.79
CA ILE A 47 -11.66 5.23 20.98
C ILE A 47 -10.99 5.64 19.66
N VAL A 48 -9.73 6.08 19.72
CA VAL A 48 -8.87 6.27 18.54
C VAL A 48 -7.46 5.83 18.89
N LYS A 49 -6.89 4.90 18.12
CA LYS A 49 -5.50 4.47 18.27
C LYS A 49 -4.83 4.21 16.95
N SER A 50 -3.58 4.65 16.84
CA SER A 50 -2.71 4.42 15.69
C SER A 50 -1.53 3.53 16.08
N TYR A 51 -1.15 2.61 15.19
CA TYR A 51 -0.01 1.72 15.32
C TYR A 51 0.81 1.74 14.04
N SER A 52 2.12 1.90 14.18
CA SER A 52 3.06 1.81 13.04
C SER A 52 3.75 0.46 13.08
N LEU A 53 3.59 -0.29 12.01
CA LEU A 53 4.23 -1.58 11.85
C LEU A 53 5.71 -1.41 11.43
N PRO A 54 6.54 -2.46 11.61
CA PRO A 54 7.92 -2.51 11.13
C PRO A 54 8.10 -2.15 9.64
N TRP A 55 9.32 -1.80 9.23
CA TRP A 55 9.62 -1.35 7.86
C TRP A 55 9.70 -2.47 6.80
N ARG A 56 9.83 -3.72 7.25
CA ARG A 56 10.03 -4.90 6.39
C ARG A 56 8.92 -5.92 6.61
N LEU A 57 7.72 -5.54 6.25
CA LEU A 57 6.55 -6.41 6.34
C LEU A 57 6.29 -7.03 4.96
N GLY A 58 6.05 -8.33 4.93
CA GLY A 58 5.53 -9.01 3.75
C GLY A 58 4.02 -8.81 3.66
N THR A 59 3.30 -9.28 4.67
CA THR A 59 1.83 -9.16 4.75
C THR A 59 1.39 -8.86 6.18
N VAL A 60 0.26 -8.18 6.29
CA VAL A 60 -0.42 -7.90 7.56
C VAL A 60 -1.78 -8.57 7.54
N LEU A 61 -2.09 -9.31 8.61
CA LEU A 61 -3.35 -9.98 8.81
C LEU A 61 -4.10 -9.32 9.96
N LEU A 62 -5.39 -9.06 9.74
CA LEU A 62 -6.25 -8.43 10.72
C LEU A 62 -7.26 -9.47 11.21
N ARG A 63 -7.25 -9.73 12.52
CA ARG A 63 -8.16 -10.68 13.17
C ARG A 63 -9.13 -9.94 14.07
N LEU A 64 -10.38 -9.82 13.62
CA LEU A 64 -11.48 -9.33 14.44
C LEU A 64 -12.12 -10.48 15.22
N ARG A 65 -12.26 -10.33 16.54
CA ARG A 65 -12.99 -11.27 17.39
C ARG A 65 -14.15 -10.58 18.07
N ALA A 66 -15.38 -10.92 17.68
CA ALA A 66 -16.58 -10.53 18.40
C ALA A 66 -16.91 -11.57 19.49
N MET A 67 -17.10 -11.11 20.72
CA MET A 67 -17.36 -11.95 21.89
C MET A 67 -18.74 -11.67 22.51
N THR A 68 -19.49 -10.74 21.93
CA THR A 68 -20.84 -10.36 22.35
C THR A 68 -21.82 -10.35 21.18
N ARG A 69 -23.12 -10.26 21.48
CA ARG A 69 -24.19 -10.15 20.47
C ARG A 69 -24.25 -8.79 19.78
N THR A 70 -23.74 -7.74 20.42
CA THR A 70 -23.61 -6.42 19.79
C THR A 70 -22.49 -6.47 18.77
N LEU A 71 -22.80 -6.04 17.54
CA LEU A 71 -21.81 -6.02 16.46
C LEU A 71 -20.71 -4.99 16.74
N PRO A 72 -19.45 -5.30 16.43
CA PRO A 72 -18.37 -4.32 16.45
C PRO A 72 -18.63 -3.18 15.46
N GLU A 73 -18.53 -1.94 15.92
CA GLU A 73 -18.54 -0.75 15.08
C GLU A 73 -17.19 -0.07 15.20
N TYR A 74 -16.44 -0.04 14.11
CA TYR A 74 -15.12 0.57 14.04
C TYR A 74 -14.83 1.06 12.63
N VAL A 75 -13.90 2.00 12.53
CA VAL A 75 -13.30 2.49 11.29
C VAL A 75 -11.83 2.12 11.33
N LEU A 76 -11.36 1.50 10.26
CA LEU A 76 -9.95 1.19 10.07
C LEU A 76 -9.39 2.02 8.91
N ARG A 77 -8.35 2.80 9.19
CA ARG A 77 -7.59 3.56 8.19
C ARG A 77 -6.18 3.01 8.13
N TRP A 78 -5.61 2.96 6.94
CA TRP A 78 -4.21 2.56 6.77
C TRP A 78 -3.50 3.53 5.82
N ARG A 79 -2.19 3.70 6.04
CA ARG A 79 -1.31 4.45 5.14
C ARG A 79 -0.01 3.69 4.95
N SER A 80 0.30 3.37 3.71
CA SER A 80 1.57 2.78 3.29
C SER A 80 2.49 3.87 2.75
N GLN A 81 3.66 4.03 3.36
CA GLN A 81 4.73 4.89 2.85
C GLN A 81 5.83 4.00 2.29
N SER A 82 6.11 4.08 0.99
CA SER A 82 7.26 3.41 0.38
C SER A 82 8.39 4.41 0.18
N VAL A 83 9.56 4.14 0.78
CA VAL A 83 10.76 4.94 0.58
C VAL A 83 11.49 4.40 -0.63
N PHE A 84 11.41 5.15 -1.73
CA PHE A 84 12.32 4.96 -2.85
C PHE A 84 13.62 5.67 -2.52
N ALA A 85 14.70 4.92 -2.35
CA ALA A 85 16.03 5.51 -2.38
C ALA A 85 16.21 6.13 -3.77
N ASN A 86 16.19 7.46 -3.85
CA ASN A 86 16.51 8.19 -5.08
C ASN A 86 17.97 7.91 -5.44
N THR A 87 18.24 6.90 -6.26
CA THR A 87 19.51 6.78 -6.98
C THR A 87 19.55 7.80 -8.11
N ARG A 88 19.40 9.10 -7.79
CA ARG A 88 19.92 10.14 -8.66
C ARG A 88 21.43 10.06 -8.55
N VAL A 89 22.05 9.34 -9.47
CA VAL A 89 23.42 9.65 -9.87
C VAL A 89 23.35 11.06 -10.44
N SER A 90 23.65 12.05 -9.62
CA SER A 90 23.97 13.40 -10.07
C SER A 90 25.28 13.33 -10.84
N GLY A 91 25.22 12.84 -12.08
CA GLY A 91 26.30 13.02 -13.04
C GLY A 91 26.40 14.51 -13.38
N PRO A 92 27.62 15.06 -13.56
CA PRO A 92 27.77 16.47 -13.88
C PRO A 92 27.06 16.80 -15.19
N THR A 93 26.17 17.80 -15.13
CA THR A 93 25.43 18.35 -16.26
C THR A 93 26.40 18.83 -17.34
N THR A 94 26.55 18.07 -18.43
CA THR A 94 27.11 18.59 -19.68
C THR A 94 25.95 18.91 -20.62
N THR A 95 25.79 20.20 -20.87
CA THR A 95 24.88 20.83 -21.83
C THR A 95 25.01 20.25 -23.23
N PRO A 96 23.92 19.86 -23.91
CA PRO A 96 23.89 19.77 -25.37
C PRO A 96 23.19 21.01 -25.94
N LYS A 97 23.94 21.81 -26.70
CA LYS A 97 23.42 22.83 -27.62
C LYS A 97 22.87 22.13 -28.87
N GLN A 98 21.59 22.42 -29.19
CA GLN A 98 20.96 22.62 -30.52
C GLN A 98 21.20 21.51 -31.60
N SER A 99 20.26 21.03 -32.41
CA SER A 99 19.02 21.55 -32.98
C SER A 99 18.33 20.37 -33.70
N ALA A 100 17.00 20.33 -33.79
CA ALA A 100 16.26 19.93 -35.00
C ALA A 100 14.77 19.77 -34.68
N ALA A 101 13.94 20.30 -35.57
CA ALA A 101 12.51 20.51 -35.43
C ALA A 101 11.66 19.28 -35.80
N CYS A 102 10.40 19.32 -35.35
CA CYS A 102 9.24 18.50 -35.75
C CYS A 102 9.38 16.99 -35.46
N HIS A 103 8.42 16.29 -34.88
CA HIS A 103 7.07 16.09 -35.41
C HIS A 103 6.07 15.78 -34.29
N SER A 104 4.83 16.23 -34.48
CA SER A 104 3.68 15.83 -33.69
C SER A 104 3.25 14.42 -34.08
N ALA A 105 3.31 13.46 -33.16
CA ALA A 105 2.74 12.13 -33.37
C ALA A 105 1.24 12.17 -33.04
N ARG A 106 0.38 12.19 -34.07
CA ARG A 106 -1.05 11.90 -33.91
C ARG A 106 -1.26 10.39 -33.87
N ALA A 107 -1.46 9.84 -32.67
CA ALA A 107 -2.00 8.49 -32.52
C ALA A 107 -3.50 8.53 -32.80
N THR A 108 -3.95 7.94 -33.92
CA THR A 108 -5.37 7.69 -34.17
C THR A 108 -5.67 6.23 -33.87
N TYR A 109 -6.52 6.01 -32.86
CA TYR A 109 -7.04 4.69 -32.53
C TYR A 109 -8.35 4.48 -33.29
N LYS A 110 -8.37 3.55 -34.24
CA LYS A 110 -9.62 3.04 -34.79
C LYS A 110 -9.99 1.78 -34.02
N PHE A 111 -11.00 1.89 -33.17
CA PHE A 111 -11.70 0.75 -32.61
C PHE A 111 -12.48 0.07 -33.73
N LEU A 112 -12.06 -1.13 -34.14
CA LEU A 112 -12.90 -2.14 -34.76
C LEU A 112 -12.27 -3.51 -34.50
N SER A 113 -13.14 -4.48 -34.29
CA SER A 113 -12.95 -5.79 -33.65
C SER A 113 -11.84 -6.69 -34.22
N ALA A 114 -11.24 -7.45 -33.30
CA ALA A 114 -10.40 -8.65 -33.47
C ALA A 114 -8.96 -8.45 -34.03
N LEU A 115 -7.99 -8.81 -33.18
CA LEU A 115 -6.53 -8.83 -33.38
C LEU A 115 -5.87 -7.48 -33.72
N SER A 116 -5.40 -6.78 -32.69
CA SER A 116 -4.49 -5.65 -32.85
C SER A 116 -3.03 -6.13 -32.93
N LEU A 117 -2.46 -6.05 -34.12
CA LEU A 117 -1.02 -6.24 -34.39
C LEU A 117 -0.40 -4.84 -34.42
N LEU A 118 0.44 -4.52 -33.44
CA LEU A 118 1.13 -3.23 -33.39
C LEU A 118 2.24 -3.22 -34.44
N VAL A 119 2.00 -2.61 -35.61
CA VAL A 119 3.05 -2.39 -36.61
C VAL A 119 3.71 -1.04 -36.36
N LEU A 120 4.91 -1.07 -35.78
CA LEU A 120 5.81 0.07 -35.74
C LEU A 120 6.63 0.07 -37.04
N VAL A 121 6.27 0.92 -38.00
CA VAL A 121 7.16 1.22 -39.13
C VAL A 121 8.10 2.35 -38.69
N VAL A 122 9.37 2.02 -38.53
CA VAL A 122 10.43 3.00 -38.32
C VAL A 122 11.17 3.16 -39.65
N ASN A 123 10.97 4.29 -40.32
CA ASN A 123 11.83 4.72 -41.42
C ASN A 123 12.67 5.91 -40.91
N CYS A 124 14.00 5.78 -41.01
CA CYS A 124 14.92 6.89 -40.86
C CYS A 124 14.83 7.83 -42.07
#